data_AF-A0A5J9VKA6-F1
#
_entry.id   AF-A0A5J9VKA6-F1
#
_cell.length_a   1.000
_cell.length_b   1.000
_cell.length_c   1.000
_cell.angle_alpha   90.00
_cell.angle_beta   90.00
_cell.angle_gamma   90.00
#
_symmetry.space_group_name_H-M   'P 1'
#
loop_
_entity.id
_entity.type
_entity.pdbx_description
1 polymer ?
#
loop_
_entity_poly.entity_id
_entity_poly.type
_entity_poly.pdbx_seq_one_letter_code
_entity_poly.pdbx_strand_id
1 'polypeptide(L)'
;CGNHARDCFLHVYWWHCDDRSQVRATDYRVPSDAPPVFRYCKETRFALGILFPDWSFWGWPEMNIRPWPQMLEEVTRENERVRWLERQPYAYWKGKPNIYRIRHQLLRCNISNGHEWNAHLFSQVLREEKPSATAFSFLLNLIGGVNLPSLTNAGLELRPPKWYKIYIEGNSWSASEKYILACNSPVLFVETPFQDILSRALVVDKHYWHINRDDMCRSIKAVVDWGNQHPEQAQLIGEQGSRFVKEEMSMDHLYDYMLHLLTEYAKLLRYKPTIPKDAVEICSESMACAANGREQDFMIESMERYVSGFDPCKLPPRHPEKESWGLLV
;
A
#
# COMPACT_ATOMS: atom_id res chain seq x y z
N CYS A 1 14.14 -5.82 0.09
CA CYS A 1 13.86 -4.81 1.12
C CYS A 1 12.70 -5.27 2.01
N GLY A 2 12.88 -6.17 2.98
CA GLY A 2 11.89 -6.42 4.04
C GLY A 2 12.22 -5.60 5.30
N ASN A 3 11.42 -5.70 6.37
CA ASN A 3 11.65 -4.97 7.65
C ASN A 3 13.03 -5.23 8.29
N HIS A 4 13.73 -6.27 7.85
CA HIS A 4 15.07 -6.65 8.31
C HIS A 4 16.17 -6.51 7.24
N ALA A 5 15.84 -6.03 6.04
CA ALA A 5 16.81 -5.88 4.96
C ALA A 5 17.64 -4.59 5.13
N ARG A 6 18.97 -4.72 5.06
CA ARG A 6 19.88 -3.58 4.90
C ARG A 6 19.85 -3.10 3.44
N ASP A 7 20.27 -1.86 3.21
CA ASP A 7 20.39 -1.29 1.88
C ASP A 7 21.12 -2.26 0.92
N CYS A 8 20.48 -2.52 -0.22
CA CYS A 8 21.07 -3.36 -1.26
C CYS A 8 21.69 -2.45 -2.30
N PHE A 9 23.01 -2.61 -2.48
CA PHE A 9 23.75 -1.96 -3.56
C PHE A 9 24.09 -3.02 -4.61
N LEU A 10 23.37 -3.06 -5.72
CA LEU A 10 24.02 -3.53 -6.95
C LEU A 10 24.80 -2.33 -7.48
N HIS A 11 26.00 -2.54 -8.01
CA HIS A 11 26.92 -1.46 -8.43
C HIS A 11 26.38 -0.40 -9.41
N VAL A 12 25.16 -0.59 -9.89
CA VAL A 12 24.41 0.25 -10.83
C VAL A 12 23.19 0.91 -10.18
N TYR A 13 22.60 0.26 -9.19
CA TYR A 13 21.29 0.59 -8.65
C TYR A 13 21.34 0.52 -7.12
N TRP A 14 20.96 1.62 -6.47
CA TRP A 14 20.94 1.69 -5.01
C TRP A 14 19.48 1.62 -4.53
N TRP A 15 19.13 0.55 -3.84
CA TRP A 15 17.85 0.44 -3.14
C TRP A 15 18.05 0.77 -1.67
N HIS A 16 17.23 1.69 -1.19
CA HIS A 16 17.19 2.00 0.23
C HIS A 16 15.89 1.44 0.81
N CYS A 17 16.05 0.57 1.81
CA CYS A 17 14.98 -0.28 2.31
C CYS A 17 14.29 0.24 3.59
N ASP A 18 14.79 1.33 4.18
CA ASP A 18 14.19 1.93 5.38
C ASP A 18 13.12 2.97 5.04
N ASP A 19 12.21 3.19 5.99
CA ASP A 19 11.02 4.03 5.85
C ASP A 19 11.36 5.52 5.69
N ARG A 20 12.37 6.00 6.43
CA ARG A 20 12.55 7.43 6.68
C ARG A 20 13.80 8.07 6.11
N SER A 21 14.84 7.33 5.73
CA SER A 21 15.98 8.03 5.10
C SER A 21 15.49 8.67 3.80
N GLN A 22 15.95 9.85 3.42
CA GLN A 22 15.51 10.49 2.17
C GLN A 22 16.69 11.21 1.56
N VAL A 23 16.86 11.06 0.25
CA VAL A 23 17.70 11.95 -0.55
C VAL A 23 16.92 13.25 -0.73
N ARG A 24 17.20 14.26 0.09
CA ARG A 24 16.44 15.52 0.07
C ARG A 24 17.01 16.49 -0.95
N ALA A 25 16.15 17.15 -1.70
CA ALA A 25 16.54 18.14 -2.70
C ALA A 25 17.36 19.30 -2.10
N THR A 26 17.10 19.67 -0.84
CA THR A 26 17.83 20.74 -0.13
C THR A 26 19.27 20.40 0.21
N ASP A 27 19.62 19.11 0.20
CA ASP A 27 20.99 18.67 0.52
C ASP A 27 21.92 18.81 -0.71
N TYR A 28 21.38 19.21 -1.88
CA TYR A 28 22.11 19.35 -3.15
C TYR A 28 21.93 20.74 -3.76
N ARG A 29 22.96 21.23 -4.46
CA ARG A 29 22.91 22.54 -5.13
C ARG A 29 21.94 22.54 -6.31
N VAL A 30 21.92 21.46 -7.07
CA VAL A 30 20.91 21.16 -8.09
C VAL A 30 20.43 19.72 -7.93
N PRO A 31 19.14 19.41 -8.18
CA PRO A 31 18.61 18.05 -8.01
C PRO A 31 19.35 16.96 -8.80
N SER A 32 19.97 17.31 -9.94
CA SER A 32 20.75 16.38 -10.76
C SER A 32 22.06 15.92 -10.11
N ASP A 33 22.52 16.59 -9.06
CA ASP A 33 23.72 16.18 -8.31
C ASP A 33 23.42 15.08 -7.28
N ALA A 34 22.14 14.83 -7.01
CA ALA A 34 21.72 13.84 -6.03
C ALA A 34 21.99 12.41 -6.53
N PRO A 35 22.43 11.49 -5.66
CA PRO A 35 22.59 10.10 -6.02
C PRO A 35 21.20 9.50 -6.33
N PRO A 36 21.06 8.73 -7.42
CA PRO A 36 19.82 8.03 -7.72
C PRO A 36 19.60 6.90 -6.71
N VAL A 37 18.50 6.96 -5.98
CA VAL A 37 18.13 5.95 -4.98
C VAL A 37 16.70 5.49 -5.23
N PHE A 38 16.53 4.17 -5.38
CA PHE A 38 15.24 3.51 -5.55
C PHE A 38 14.57 3.30 -4.21
N ARG A 39 13.27 3.63 -4.14
CA ARG A 39 12.44 3.69 -2.93
C ARG A 39 11.02 3.23 -3.21
N TYR A 40 10.40 2.59 -2.24
CA TYR A 40 8.96 2.29 -2.30
C TYR A 40 8.06 3.52 -2.19
N CYS A 41 8.50 4.56 -1.48
CA CYS A 41 7.76 5.80 -1.32
C CYS A 41 8.72 6.97 -1.17
N LYS A 42 8.22 8.18 -1.40
CA LYS A 42 8.98 9.41 -1.18
C LYS A 42 8.07 10.54 -0.73
N GLU A 43 8.61 11.50 0.01
CA GLU A 43 7.89 12.73 0.31
C GLU A 43 7.91 13.65 -0.91
N THR A 44 6.72 13.98 -1.43
CA THR A 44 6.58 14.55 -2.78
C THR A 44 7.27 15.91 -2.93
N ARG A 45 7.34 16.71 -1.86
CA ARG A 45 7.88 18.08 -1.91
C ARG A 45 9.40 18.14 -1.84
N PHE A 46 10.04 17.19 -1.18
CA PHE A 46 11.45 17.33 -0.78
C PHE A 46 12.33 16.16 -1.19
N ALA A 47 11.78 14.98 -1.50
CA ALA A 47 12.57 13.79 -1.77
C ALA A 47 12.80 13.55 -3.27
N LEU A 48 14.04 13.20 -3.62
CA LEU A 48 14.49 12.92 -4.99
C LEU A 48 14.52 11.41 -5.33
N GLY A 49 13.95 10.56 -4.46
CA GLY A 49 13.89 9.12 -4.68
C GLY A 49 13.16 8.72 -5.97
N ILE A 50 13.62 7.63 -6.57
CA ILE A 50 13.01 6.96 -7.72
C ILE A 50 12.03 5.91 -7.19
N LEU A 51 10.76 6.02 -7.56
CA LEU A 51 9.73 5.11 -7.04
C LEU A 51 9.85 3.71 -7.66
N PHE A 52 9.86 2.69 -6.81
CA PHE A 52 9.96 1.28 -7.15
C PHE A 52 8.91 0.50 -6.35
N PRO A 53 8.38 -0.64 -6.84
CA PRO A 53 7.46 -1.45 -6.06
C PRO A 53 8.01 -1.84 -4.68
N ASP A 54 7.12 -1.86 -3.69
CA ASP A 54 7.46 -2.31 -2.34
C ASP A 54 7.50 -3.85 -2.25
N TRP A 55 8.13 -4.39 -1.21
CA TRP A 55 8.32 -5.85 -1.09
C TRP A 55 7.02 -6.63 -0.86
N SER A 56 5.97 -5.99 -0.35
CA SER A 56 4.76 -6.69 0.06
C SER A 56 3.92 -7.20 -1.12
N PHE A 57 4.29 -6.89 -2.37
CA PHE A 57 3.76 -7.58 -3.55
C PHE A 57 4.18 -9.06 -3.61
N TRP A 58 5.38 -9.39 -3.15
CA TRP A 58 5.88 -10.77 -3.03
C TRP A 58 5.55 -11.41 -1.67
N GLY A 59 4.82 -10.69 -0.81
CA GLY A 59 4.36 -11.15 0.48
C GLY A 59 5.03 -10.44 1.67
N TRP A 60 4.43 -10.63 2.84
CA TRP A 60 4.90 -10.10 4.12
C TRP A 60 4.88 -11.22 5.17
N PRO A 61 5.96 -12.04 5.25
CA PRO A 61 6.05 -13.22 6.10
C PRO A 61 5.77 -12.95 7.59
N GLU A 62 6.31 -11.85 8.11
CA GLU A 62 6.13 -11.41 9.50
C GLU A 62 4.65 -11.15 9.82
N MET A 63 3.89 -10.69 8.84
CA MET A 63 2.48 -10.36 8.96
C MET A 63 1.56 -11.43 8.34
N ASN A 64 2.11 -12.56 7.87
CA ASN A 64 1.36 -13.63 7.18
C ASN A 64 0.55 -13.13 5.98
N ILE A 65 0.99 -12.05 5.32
CA ILE A 65 0.29 -11.57 4.14
C ILE A 65 0.90 -12.29 2.96
N ARG A 66 0.09 -13.11 2.29
CA ARG A 66 0.54 -13.88 1.12
C ARG A 66 0.91 -12.94 -0.03
N PRO A 67 1.63 -13.44 -1.05
CA PRO A 67 1.91 -12.64 -2.23
C PRO A 67 0.62 -12.12 -2.87
N TRP A 68 0.75 -11.03 -3.61
CA TRP A 68 -0.37 -10.22 -4.06
C TRP A 68 -1.45 -10.98 -4.84
N PRO A 69 -1.12 -11.88 -5.80
CA PRO A 69 -2.14 -12.68 -6.50
C PRO A 69 -3.00 -13.52 -5.56
N GLN A 70 -2.38 -14.26 -4.64
CA GLN A 70 -3.07 -15.09 -3.67
C GLN A 70 -3.92 -14.24 -2.71
N MET A 71 -3.40 -13.09 -2.31
CA MET A 71 -4.14 -12.14 -1.47
C MET A 71 -5.37 -11.59 -2.21
N LEU A 72 -5.28 -11.28 -3.51
CA LEU A 72 -6.42 -10.81 -4.31
C LEU A 72 -7.52 -11.86 -4.44
N GLU A 73 -7.17 -13.14 -4.55
CA GLU A 73 -8.14 -14.24 -4.53
C GLU A 73 -8.88 -14.32 -3.19
N GLU A 74 -8.14 -14.23 -2.08
CA GLU A 74 -8.70 -14.21 -0.73
C GLU A 74 -9.64 -13.02 -0.50
N VAL A 75 -9.21 -11.81 -0.87
CA VAL A 75 -10.05 -10.60 -0.77
C VAL A 75 -11.28 -10.69 -1.66
N THR A 76 -11.16 -11.23 -2.87
CA THR A 76 -12.30 -11.37 -3.78
C THR A 76 -13.35 -12.33 -3.23
N ARG A 77 -12.94 -13.50 -2.75
CA ARG A 77 -13.84 -14.45 -2.08
C ARG A 77 -14.55 -13.83 -0.88
N GLU A 78 -13.84 -13.01 -0.11
CA GLU A 78 -14.38 -12.40 1.10
C GLU A 78 -15.31 -11.22 0.81
N ASN A 79 -15.07 -10.47 -0.27
CA ASN A 79 -15.97 -9.43 -0.74
C ASN A 79 -17.35 -9.98 -1.12
N GLU A 80 -17.43 -11.22 -1.60
CA GLU A 80 -18.67 -11.88 -2.04
C GLU A 80 -19.51 -12.42 -0.87
N ARG A 81 -18.96 -12.50 0.35
CA ARG A 81 -19.65 -13.13 1.49
C ARG A 81 -20.80 -12.32 2.05
N VAL A 82 -20.67 -10.99 2.02
CA VAL A 82 -21.66 -10.06 2.55
C VAL A 82 -21.91 -9.03 1.47
N ARG A 83 -23.17 -8.95 1.02
CA ARG A 83 -23.58 -7.97 0.01
C ARG A 83 -23.25 -6.58 0.51
N TRP A 84 -22.82 -5.70 -0.39
CA TRP A 84 -22.37 -4.36 0.01
C TRP A 84 -23.43 -3.60 0.83
N LEU A 85 -24.70 -3.68 0.43
CA LEU A 85 -25.82 -3.06 1.13
C LEU A 85 -26.10 -3.63 2.54
N GLU A 86 -25.61 -4.83 2.87
CA GLU A 86 -25.77 -5.47 4.19
C GLU A 86 -24.65 -5.10 5.18
N ARG A 87 -23.61 -4.43 4.69
CA ARG A 87 -22.52 -3.88 5.50
C ARG A 87 -23.02 -2.64 6.26
N GLN A 88 -22.33 -2.26 7.34
CA GLN A 88 -22.75 -1.12 8.17
C GLN A 88 -22.20 0.22 7.62
N PRO A 89 -23.02 1.28 7.59
CA PRO A 89 -22.72 2.56 6.93
C PRO A 89 -21.82 3.50 7.75
N TYR A 90 -20.70 2.97 8.26
CA TYR A 90 -19.72 3.69 9.06
C TYR A 90 -18.33 3.63 8.42
N ALA A 91 -17.53 4.66 8.67
CA ALA A 91 -16.11 4.61 8.38
C ALA A 91 -15.38 3.73 9.39
N TYR A 92 -14.37 3.02 8.91
CA TYR A 92 -13.61 2.08 9.72
C TYR A 92 -12.11 2.32 9.60
N TRP A 93 -11.44 2.25 10.74
CA TRP A 93 -10.00 2.15 10.80
C TRP A 93 -9.57 1.31 11.99
N LYS A 94 -8.53 0.50 11.81
CA LYS A 94 -7.84 -0.17 12.91
C LYS A 94 -6.34 -0.20 12.65
N GLY A 95 -5.56 0.23 13.64
CA GLY A 95 -4.11 0.26 13.52
C GLY A 95 -3.44 0.68 14.82
N LYS A 96 -2.14 0.93 14.78
CA LYS A 96 -1.36 1.36 15.95
C LYS A 96 -1.36 2.90 16.04
N PRO A 97 -2.16 3.52 16.93
CA PRO A 97 -2.29 4.97 17.02
C PRO A 97 -1.10 5.65 17.71
N ASN A 98 -0.47 4.96 18.67
CA ASN A 98 0.54 5.53 19.55
C ASN A 98 1.93 5.70 18.90
N ILE A 99 2.09 5.24 17.66
CA ILE A 99 3.38 5.30 16.96
C ILE A 99 3.52 6.60 16.16
N TYR A 100 2.42 7.12 15.60
CA TYR A 100 2.45 8.27 14.70
C TYR A 100 1.37 9.29 15.06
N ARG A 101 1.78 10.57 15.15
CA ARG A 101 0.93 11.69 15.59
C ARG A 101 -0.39 11.77 14.83
N ILE A 102 -0.37 11.58 13.51
CA ILE A 102 -1.56 11.67 12.67
C ILE A 102 -2.58 10.57 12.97
N ARG A 103 -2.13 9.35 13.31
CA ARG A 103 -3.02 8.24 13.71
C ARG A 103 -3.64 8.48 15.08
N HIS A 104 -2.90 9.12 15.99
CA HIS A 104 -3.46 9.59 17.25
C HIS A 104 -4.51 10.69 17.05
N GLN A 105 -4.29 11.61 16.09
CA GLN A 105 -5.28 12.63 15.74
C GLN A 105 -6.54 12.00 15.13
N LEU A 106 -6.40 10.99 14.27
CA LEU A 106 -7.53 10.25 13.70
C LEU A 106 -8.44 9.68 14.81
N LEU A 107 -7.88 9.10 15.88
CA LEU A 107 -8.68 8.55 16.98
C LEU A 107 -9.58 9.57 17.69
N ARG A 108 -9.31 10.88 17.57
CA ARG A 108 -10.20 11.92 18.10
C ARG A 108 -11.53 12.01 17.37
N CYS A 109 -11.61 11.43 16.16
CA CYS A 109 -12.84 11.30 15.41
C CYS A 109 -13.70 10.11 15.87
N ASN A 110 -13.28 9.36 16.89
CA ASN A 110 -14.21 8.43 17.54
C ASN A 110 -15.25 9.24 18.35
N ILE A 111 -16.36 8.62 18.74
CA ILE A 111 -17.43 9.27 19.53
C ILE A 111 -16.80 9.99 20.72
N SER A 112 -16.86 11.32 20.70
CA SER A 112 -16.28 12.19 21.73
C SER A 112 -17.31 13.23 22.13
N ASN A 113 -17.56 13.36 23.44
CA ASN A 113 -18.51 14.32 24.02
C ASN A 113 -19.93 14.26 23.43
N GLY A 114 -20.40 13.07 23.02
CA GLY A 114 -21.72 12.88 22.41
C GLY A 114 -21.82 13.26 20.93
N HIS A 115 -20.72 13.67 20.29
CA HIS A 115 -20.68 13.93 18.85
C HIS A 115 -20.32 12.68 18.06
N GLU A 116 -21.23 12.23 17.21
CA GLU A 116 -21.09 11.08 16.30
C GLU A 116 -20.46 11.53 14.97
N TRP A 117 -19.24 11.07 14.70
CA TRP A 117 -18.51 11.35 13.46
C TRP A 117 -18.73 10.32 12.35
N ASN A 118 -19.61 9.34 12.57
CA ASN A 118 -19.79 8.14 11.74
C ASN A 118 -18.49 7.34 11.49
N ALA A 119 -17.57 7.35 12.45
CA ALA A 119 -16.27 6.70 12.34
C ALA A 119 -16.02 5.74 13.52
N HIS A 120 -15.80 4.47 13.20
CA HIS A 120 -15.50 3.41 14.15
C HIS A 120 -14.00 3.11 14.09
N LEU A 121 -13.27 3.68 15.04
CA LEU A 121 -11.80 3.66 15.06
C LEU A 121 -11.29 2.83 16.23
N PHE A 122 -10.40 1.88 15.95
CA PHE A 122 -9.90 0.93 16.95
C PHE A 122 -8.38 0.97 17.06
N SER A 123 -7.89 0.95 18.29
CA SER A 123 -6.47 0.71 18.56
C SER A 123 -6.15 -0.77 18.43
N GLN A 124 -5.11 -1.11 17.68
CA GLN A 124 -4.52 -2.43 17.67
C GLN A 124 -3.68 -2.61 18.94
N VAL A 125 -4.28 -3.17 19.99
CA VAL A 125 -3.55 -3.62 21.18
C VAL A 125 -2.94 -4.98 20.88
N LEU A 126 -1.62 -5.03 20.76
CA LEU A 126 -0.89 -6.28 20.80
C LEU A 126 -0.91 -6.79 22.24
N ARG A 127 -1.80 -7.73 22.56
CA ARG A 127 -1.49 -8.64 23.67
C ARG A 127 -0.22 -9.41 23.28
N GLU A 128 0.63 -9.69 24.26
CA GLU A 128 1.84 -10.53 24.13
C GLU A 128 1.47 -11.99 23.77
N GLU A 129 0.76 -12.18 22.66
CA GLU A 129 0.46 -13.48 22.10
C GLU A 129 1.41 -13.73 20.92
N LYS A 130 1.80 -15.00 20.80
CA LYS A 130 2.83 -15.53 19.89
C LYS A 130 2.76 -14.87 18.48
N PRO A 131 3.91 -14.57 17.84
CA PRO A 131 4.01 -13.85 16.56
C PRO A 131 3.08 -14.35 15.44
N SER A 132 2.71 -15.63 15.44
CA SER A 132 1.83 -16.21 14.41
C SER A 132 0.35 -15.80 14.55
N ALA A 133 -0.14 -15.54 15.76
CA ALA A 133 -1.51 -15.06 16.00
C ALA A 133 -1.66 -13.56 15.67
N THR A 134 -0.56 -12.81 15.78
CA THR A 134 -0.47 -11.36 15.57
C THR A 134 -0.57 -10.97 14.10
N ALA A 135 0.02 -11.78 13.24
CA ALA A 135 0.12 -11.63 11.80
C ALA A 135 -1.25 -11.72 11.10
N PHE A 136 -1.99 -12.80 11.36
CA PHE A 136 -3.33 -13.03 10.82
C PHE A 136 -4.36 -12.02 11.34
N SER A 137 -4.24 -11.61 12.62
CA SER A 137 -5.07 -10.53 13.18
C SER A 137 -4.86 -9.20 12.44
N PHE A 138 -3.63 -8.87 12.04
CA PHE A 138 -3.36 -7.64 11.30
C PHE A 138 -4.11 -7.60 9.96
N LEU A 139 -4.09 -8.68 9.18
CA LEU A 139 -4.84 -8.77 7.91
C LEU A 139 -6.36 -8.64 8.12
N LEU A 140 -6.92 -9.36 9.10
CA LEU A 140 -8.33 -9.26 9.48
C LEU A 140 -8.73 -7.84 9.93
N ASN A 141 -7.82 -7.14 10.60
CA ASN A 141 -7.99 -5.76 11.05
C ASN A 141 -7.85 -4.75 9.91
N LEU A 142 -7.00 -5.04 8.92
CA LEU A 142 -6.72 -4.17 7.78
C LEU A 142 -7.88 -4.19 6.79
N ILE A 143 -8.50 -5.36 6.58
CA ILE A 143 -9.69 -5.52 5.75
C ILE A 143 -10.98 -5.19 6.54
N GLY A 144 -10.93 -5.15 7.88
CA GLY A 144 -11.99 -4.61 8.72
C GLY A 144 -13.32 -5.37 8.66
N GLY A 145 -13.28 -6.69 8.87
CA GLY A 145 -14.47 -7.55 8.96
C GLY A 145 -14.53 -8.67 7.92
N VAL A 146 -13.46 -9.45 7.81
CA VAL A 146 -13.41 -10.65 6.97
C VAL A 146 -13.75 -11.86 7.83
N ASN A 147 -14.84 -12.55 7.51
CA ASN A 147 -15.24 -13.77 8.20
C ASN A 147 -14.56 -14.98 7.56
N LEU A 148 -13.24 -15.17 7.68
CA LEU A 148 -12.65 -16.41 7.17
C LEU A 148 -13.13 -17.63 8.00
N PRO A 149 -13.54 -18.76 7.38
CA PRO A 149 -14.21 -19.85 8.09
C PRO A 149 -13.33 -20.72 8.99
N SER A 150 -12.04 -20.40 9.21
CA SER A 150 -11.12 -21.38 9.82
C SER A 150 -10.80 -21.20 11.31
N LEU A 151 -11.26 -20.15 12.01
CA LEU A 151 -10.89 -19.96 13.42
C LEU A 151 -12.00 -19.25 14.24
N THR A 152 -13.01 -20.01 14.67
CA THR A 152 -14.14 -19.56 15.52
C THR A 152 -13.82 -19.52 17.03
N ASN A 153 -12.57 -19.42 17.48
CA ASN A 153 -12.23 -19.65 18.89
C ASN A 153 -11.71 -18.44 19.69
N ALA A 154 -11.83 -17.21 19.18
CA ALA A 154 -11.61 -16.02 20.00
C ALA A 154 -12.81 -15.09 19.84
N GLY A 155 -13.50 -14.78 20.94
CA GLY A 155 -14.74 -14.00 21.02
C GLY A 155 -14.65 -12.53 20.60
N LEU A 156 -14.11 -12.26 19.41
CA LEU A 156 -14.35 -11.04 18.66
C LEU A 156 -15.71 -11.25 17.97
N GLU A 157 -16.77 -10.67 18.53
CA GLU A 157 -18.12 -10.74 17.96
C GLU A 157 -18.12 -10.55 16.44
N LEU A 158 -18.89 -11.41 15.76
CA LEU A 158 -19.32 -11.32 14.37
C LEU A 158 -20.00 -9.96 14.12
N ARG A 159 -19.24 -8.90 13.84
CA ARG A 159 -19.79 -7.61 13.41
C ARG A 159 -19.80 -7.58 11.88
N PRO A 160 -20.90 -7.15 11.23
CA PRO A 160 -20.92 -7.01 9.79
C PRO A 160 -19.82 -6.05 9.33
N PRO A 161 -19.27 -6.24 8.11
CA PRO A 161 -18.25 -5.36 7.56
C PRO A 161 -18.77 -3.92 7.48
N LYS A 162 -17.86 -2.95 7.44
CA LYS A 162 -18.19 -1.53 7.32
C LYS A 162 -18.13 -1.06 5.85
N TRP A 163 -18.94 -0.08 5.47
CA TRP A 163 -18.96 0.51 4.13
C TRP A 163 -17.64 1.14 3.78
N TYR A 164 -17.11 2.02 4.64
CA TYR A 164 -15.98 2.86 4.29
C TYR A 164 -14.70 2.42 5.01
N LYS A 165 -13.56 2.50 4.31
CA LYS A 165 -12.23 2.20 4.86
C LYS A 165 -11.38 3.46 4.86
N ILE A 166 -10.76 3.79 5.99
CA ILE A 166 -9.89 4.97 6.07
C ILE A 166 -8.46 4.55 5.77
N TYR A 167 -7.85 5.18 4.77
CA TYR A 167 -6.41 5.16 4.58
C TYR A 167 -5.76 6.27 5.40
N ILE A 168 -4.70 5.94 6.12
CA ILE A 168 -3.85 6.93 6.79
C ILE A 168 -2.42 6.42 6.87
N GLU A 169 -1.50 7.32 6.59
CA GLU A 169 -0.05 7.06 6.60
C GLU A 169 0.47 6.61 7.98
N GLY A 170 1.70 6.12 8.00
CA GLY A 170 2.42 5.71 9.21
C GLY A 170 3.69 6.52 9.41
N ASN A 171 4.82 5.82 9.40
CA ASN A 171 6.14 6.43 9.46
C ASN A 171 6.46 7.28 8.23
N SER A 172 5.95 6.75 7.12
CA SER A 172 6.02 7.16 5.73
C SER A 172 4.68 6.69 5.10
N TRP A 173 4.65 6.21 3.86
CA TRP A 173 3.46 5.54 3.31
C TRP A 173 3.05 4.31 4.14
N SER A 174 1.79 3.89 4.02
CA SER A 174 1.30 2.67 4.67
C SER A 174 1.01 1.61 3.62
N ALA A 175 1.69 0.47 3.71
CA ALA A 175 1.45 -0.68 2.83
C ALA A 175 -0.01 -1.18 2.83
N SER A 176 -0.84 -0.74 3.80
CA SER A 176 -2.27 -1.02 3.86
C SER A 176 -3.07 -0.54 2.64
N GLU A 177 -2.56 0.44 1.89
CA GLU A 177 -3.24 1.13 0.78
C GLU A 177 -3.87 0.17 -0.24
N LYS A 178 -3.07 -0.68 -0.87
CA LYS A 178 -3.55 -1.60 -1.91
C LYS A 178 -4.58 -2.61 -1.39
N TYR A 179 -4.42 -3.07 -0.16
CA TYR A 179 -5.30 -4.06 0.45
C TYR A 179 -6.68 -3.46 0.74
N ILE A 180 -6.76 -2.25 1.33
CA ILE A 180 -8.05 -1.62 1.62
C ILE A 180 -8.80 -1.21 0.35
N LEU A 181 -8.08 -0.82 -0.70
CA LEU A 181 -8.67 -0.52 -2.01
C LEU A 181 -9.33 -1.76 -2.62
N ALA A 182 -8.74 -2.94 -2.44
CA ALA A 182 -9.28 -4.19 -2.99
C ALA A 182 -10.59 -4.70 -2.33
N CYS A 183 -11.10 -4.03 -1.28
CA CYS A 183 -12.18 -4.52 -0.41
C CYS A 183 -13.62 -4.18 -0.89
N ASN A 184 -13.81 -3.76 -2.15
CA ASN A 184 -15.09 -3.25 -2.67
C ASN A 184 -15.77 -2.26 -1.68
N SER A 185 -14.96 -1.43 -1.02
CA SER A 185 -15.37 -0.52 0.05
C SER A 185 -14.81 0.84 -0.32
N PRO A 186 -15.59 1.93 -0.28
CA PRO A 186 -15.05 3.22 -0.68
C PRO A 186 -13.97 3.63 0.31
N VAL A 187 -12.82 4.03 -0.23
CA VAL A 187 -11.66 4.41 0.57
C VAL A 187 -11.72 5.91 0.85
N LEU A 188 -11.68 6.26 2.13
CA LEU A 188 -11.51 7.61 2.63
C LEU A 188 -10.01 7.86 2.81
N PHE A 189 -9.40 8.55 1.85
CA PHE A 189 -7.96 8.71 1.77
C PHE A 189 -7.53 10.00 2.47
N VAL A 190 -6.93 9.87 3.65
CA VAL A 190 -6.36 11.02 4.37
C VAL A 190 -5.17 11.55 3.60
N GLU A 191 -5.21 12.85 3.28
CA GLU A 191 -4.13 13.55 2.60
C GLU A 191 -2.77 13.26 3.25
N THR A 192 -1.80 12.87 2.43
CA THR A 192 -0.45 12.42 2.84
C THR A 192 0.59 13.16 2.00
N PRO A 193 1.78 13.51 2.54
CA PRO A 193 2.83 14.08 1.71
C PRO A 193 3.60 12.98 0.97
N PHE A 194 3.34 11.70 1.28
CA PHE A 194 4.01 10.55 0.69
C PHE A 194 3.36 10.15 -0.62
N GLN A 195 4.21 9.74 -1.55
CA GLN A 195 3.83 9.22 -2.84
C GLN A 195 4.53 7.89 -3.06
N ASP A 196 3.77 6.91 -3.54
CA ASP A 196 4.24 5.59 -3.99
C ASP A 196 3.84 5.37 -5.46
N ILE A 197 4.05 4.16 -5.98
CA ILE A 197 3.67 3.85 -7.37
C ILE A 197 2.14 3.84 -7.58
N LEU A 198 1.36 3.48 -6.56
CA LEU A 198 -0.08 3.33 -6.64
C LEU A 198 -0.81 4.68 -6.54
N SER A 199 -0.53 5.45 -5.48
CA SER A 199 -1.15 6.75 -5.20
C SER A 199 -1.06 7.73 -6.36
N ARG A 200 -0.02 7.63 -7.21
CA ARG A 200 0.13 8.43 -8.44
C ARG A 200 -0.93 8.17 -9.50
N ALA A 201 -1.49 6.97 -9.53
CA ALA A 201 -2.45 6.54 -10.52
C ALA A 201 -3.90 6.59 -10.00
N LEU A 202 -4.09 6.87 -8.70
CA LEU A 202 -5.41 7.00 -8.11
C LEU A 202 -6.06 8.35 -8.48
N VAL A 203 -7.34 8.31 -8.83
CA VAL A 203 -8.14 9.49 -9.20
C VAL A 203 -9.22 9.72 -8.14
N VAL A 204 -9.30 10.94 -7.63
CA VAL A 204 -10.32 11.38 -6.66
C VAL A 204 -11.71 11.25 -7.28
N ASP A 205 -12.71 10.85 -6.47
CA ASP A 205 -14.11 10.65 -6.87
C ASP A 205 -14.35 9.48 -7.85
N LYS A 206 -13.28 8.80 -8.27
CA LYS A 206 -13.34 7.57 -9.06
C LYS A 206 -12.83 6.37 -8.27
N HIS A 207 -11.64 6.46 -7.68
CA HIS A 207 -11.04 5.34 -6.95
C HIS A 207 -11.16 5.49 -5.42
N TYR A 208 -11.27 6.73 -4.93
CA TYR A 208 -11.32 7.06 -3.51
C TYR A 208 -11.92 8.44 -3.27
N TRP A 209 -12.25 8.75 -2.02
CA TRP A 209 -12.60 10.10 -1.58
C TRP A 209 -11.50 10.74 -0.75
N HIS A 210 -11.20 11.99 -1.07
CA HIS A 210 -10.19 12.77 -0.38
C HIS A 210 -10.67 13.22 1.01
N ILE A 211 -9.81 13.06 2.02
CA ILE A 211 -10.03 13.55 3.38
C ILE A 211 -8.96 14.59 3.73
N ASN A 212 -9.40 15.80 4.07
CA ASN A 212 -8.50 16.87 4.51
C ASN A 212 -7.81 16.48 5.82
N ARG A 213 -6.48 16.46 5.81
CA ARG A 213 -5.65 16.13 6.99
C ARG A 213 -5.86 17.09 8.16
N ASP A 214 -6.06 18.38 7.89
CA ASP A 214 -6.17 19.41 8.94
C ASP A 214 -7.57 19.43 9.57
N ASP A 215 -8.56 18.88 8.85
CA ASP A 215 -9.96 18.80 9.31
C ASP A 215 -10.56 17.40 9.13
N MET A 216 -9.83 16.38 9.59
CA MET A 216 -10.16 14.97 9.35
C MET A 216 -11.57 14.60 9.79
N CYS A 217 -11.97 14.93 11.02
CA CYS A 217 -13.23 14.43 11.56
C CYS A 217 -14.46 15.01 10.82
N ARG A 218 -14.45 16.31 10.51
CA ARG A 218 -15.52 16.93 9.72
C ARG A 218 -15.51 16.43 8.27
N SER A 219 -14.33 16.23 7.68
CA SER A 219 -14.19 15.69 6.33
C SER A 219 -14.73 14.26 6.22
N ILE A 220 -14.35 13.38 7.16
CA ILE A 220 -14.86 12.00 7.25
C ILE A 220 -16.37 12.03 7.40
N LYS A 221 -16.89 12.82 8.35
CA LYS A 221 -18.32 12.90 8.58
C LYS A 221 -19.08 13.38 7.34
N ALA A 222 -18.62 14.43 6.68
CA ALA A 222 -19.27 14.97 5.49
C ALA A 222 -19.34 13.94 4.35
N VAL A 223 -18.24 13.25 4.08
CA VAL A 223 -18.19 12.22 3.02
C VAL A 223 -19.05 11.01 3.38
N VAL A 224 -19.04 10.56 4.64
CA VAL A 224 -19.87 9.44 5.09
C VAL A 224 -21.36 9.81 5.08
N ASP A 225 -21.74 11.00 5.55
CA ASP A 225 -23.13 11.48 5.50
C ASP A 225 -23.64 11.54 4.06
N TRP A 226 -22.81 12.04 3.13
CA TRP A 226 -23.15 12.07 1.71
C TRP A 226 -23.29 10.67 1.12
N GLY A 227 -22.32 9.79 1.37
CA GLY A 227 -22.34 8.41 0.84
C GLY A 227 -23.51 7.59 1.39
N ASN A 228 -23.92 7.85 2.63
CA ASN A 228 -25.10 7.22 3.24
C ASN A 228 -26.42 7.64 2.57
N GLN A 229 -26.46 8.83 1.98
CA GLN A 229 -27.59 9.34 1.19
C GLN A 229 -27.51 8.91 -0.29
N HIS A 230 -26.34 8.47 -0.76
CA HIS A 230 -26.06 8.11 -2.15
C HIS A 230 -25.39 6.71 -2.24
N PRO A 231 -26.07 5.65 -1.79
CA PRO A 231 -25.48 4.32 -1.66
C PRO A 231 -24.99 3.73 -3.00
N GLU A 232 -25.70 3.98 -4.11
CA GLU A 232 -25.28 3.49 -5.44
C GLU A 232 -23.96 4.12 -5.88
N GLN A 233 -23.82 5.44 -5.71
CA GLN A 233 -22.59 6.17 -6.03
C GLN A 233 -21.45 5.78 -5.10
N ALA A 234 -21.74 5.61 -3.82
CA ALA A 234 -20.76 5.14 -2.84
C ALA A 234 -20.25 3.75 -3.27
N GLN A 235 -21.14 2.80 -3.53
CA GLN A 235 -20.76 1.45 -3.98
C GLN A 235 -19.92 1.50 -5.26
N LEU A 236 -20.32 2.30 -6.25
CA LEU A 236 -19.60 2.44 -7.52
C LEU A 236 -18.14 2.87 -7.32
N ILE A 237 -17.87 3.84 -6.44
CA ILE A 237 -16.50 4.29 -6.16
C ILE A 237 -15.69 3.18 -5.48
N GLY A 238 -16.30 2.45 -4.53
CA GLY A 238 -15.66 1.30 -3.90
C GLY A 238 -15.33 0.17 -4.89
N GLU A 239 -16.21 -0.07 -5.86
CA GLU A 239 -16.01 -1.04 -6.94
C GLU A 239 -14.92 -0.58 -7.92
N GLN A 240 -14.92 0.70 -8.30
CA GLN A 240 -13.93 1.28 -9.21
C GLN A 240 -12.52 1.27 -8.61
N GLY A 241 -12.37 1.64 -7.34
CA GLY A 241 -11.08 1.57 -6.63
C GLY A 241 -10.57 0.12 -6.51
N SER A 242 -11.46 -0.82 -6.19
CA SER A 242 -11.14 -2.25 -6.11
C SER A 242 -10.77 -2.84 -7.46
N ARG A 243 -11.52 -2.51 -8.50
CA ARG A 243 -11.23 -2.93 -9.88
C ARG A 243 -9.88 -2.41 -10.33
N PHE A 244 -9.59 -1.12 -10.08
CA PHE A 244 -8.31 -0.52 -10.43
C PHE A 244 -7.13 -1.29 -9.82
N VAL A 245 -7.13 -1.57 -8.50
CA VAL A 245 -6.01 -2.30 -7.90
C VAL A 245 -5.94 -3.78 -8.31
N LYS A 246 -7.06 -4.40 -8.69
CA LYS A 246 -7.06 -5.78 -9.18
C LYS A 246 -6.51 -5.91 -10.59
N GLU A 247 -6.85 -4.96 -11.46
CA GLU A 247 -6.51 -5.00 -12.89
C GLU A 247 -5.17 -4.28 -13.16
N GLU A 248 -5.02 -3.05 -12.67
CA GLU A 248 -3.88 -2.18 -12.99
C GLU A 248 -2.66 -2.45 -12.11
N MET A 249 -2.85 -2.99 -10.91
CA MET A 249 -1.74 -3.42 -10.03
C MET A 249 -1.50 -4.95 -10.10
N SER A 250 -1.67 -5.55 -11.28
CA SER A 250 -1.31 -6.95 -11.52
C SER A 250 0.20 -7.16 -11.43
N MET A 251 0.65 -8.40 -11.19
CA MET A 251 2.10 -8.70 -11.20
C MET A 251 2.72 -8.45 -12.59
N ASP A 252 1.97 -8.72 -13.66
CA ASP A 252 2.34 -8.41 -15.04
C ASP A 252 2.67 -6.92 -15.22
N HIS A 253 1.77 -6.01 -14.83
CA HIS A 253 2.01 -4.57 -14.90
C HIS A 253 3.14 -4.12 -13.96
N LEU A 254 3.28 -4.78 -12.80
CA LEU A 254 4.33 -4.46 -11.83
C LEU A 254 5.72 -4.77 -12.39
N TYR A 255 5.91 -5.96 -12.98
CA TYR A 255 7.17 -6.34 -13.60
C TYR A 255 7.46 -5.53 -14.86
N ASP A 256 6.44 -5.20 -15.64
CA ASP A 256 6.59 -4.30 -16.79
C ASP A 256 7.10 -2.91 -16.35
N TYR A 257 6.49 -2.32 -15.31
CA TYR A 257 6.96 -1.08 -14.71
C TYR A 257 8.42 -1.18 -14.22
N MET A 258 8.76 -2.27 -13.51
CA MET A 258 10.12 -2.50 -13.02
C MET A 258 11.13 -2.59 -14.16
N LEU A 259 10.83 -3.39 -15.20
CA LEU A 259 11.71 -3.58 -16.34
C LEU A 259 11.88 -2.27 -17.12
N HIS A 260 10.79 -1.55 -17.38
CA HIS A 260 10.81 -0.25 -18.04
C HIS A 260 11.70 0.73 -17.27
N LEU A 261 11.45 0.88 -15.96
CA LEU A 261 12.18 1.82 -15.12
C LEU A 261 13.68 1.52 -15.07
N LEU A 262 14.07 0.25 -14.90
CA LEU A 262 15.47 -0.16 -14.86
C LEU A 262 16.13 0.02 -16.23
N THR A 263 15.43 -0.25 -17.33
CA THR A 263 15.92 -0.07 -18.70
C THR A 263 16.15 1.40 -19.04
N GLU A 264 15.19 2.28 -18.72
CA GLU A 264 15.35 3.73 -18.93
C GLU A 264 16.46 4.31 -18.06
N TYR A 265 16.55 3.86 -16.81
CA TYR A 265 17.65 4.25 -15.92
C TYR A 265 19.02 3.83 -16.47
N ALA A 266 19.14 2.60 -16.98
CA ALA A 266 20.40 2.09 -17.53
C ALA A 266 20.92 2.93 -18.70
N LYS A 267 20.04 3.53 -19.52
CA LYS A 267 20.42 4.46 -20.61
C LYS A 267 21.06 5.75 -20.10
N LEU A 268 20.83 6.13 -18.84
CA LEU A 268 21.40 7.33 -18.23
C LEU A 268 22.82 7.12 -17.70
N LEU A 269 23.29 5.86 -17.63
CA LEU A 269 24.62 5.54 -17.14
C LEU A 269 25.70 6.10 -18.08
N ARG A 270 26.65 6.84 -17.48
CA ARG A 270 27.79 7.44 -18.20
C ARG A 270 29.06 6.60 -18.13
N TYR A 271 28.95 5.38 -17.61
CA TYR A 271 30.05 4.44 -17.42
C TYR A 271 29.59 3.03 -17.76
N LYS A 272 30.53 2.14 -18.07
CA LYS A 272 30.28 0.72 -18.22
C LYS A 272 30.37 0.05 -16.84
N PRO A 273 29.30 -0.55 -16.30
CA PRO A 273 29.36 -1.24 -15.02
C PRO A 273 30.35 -2.41 -15.02
N THR A 274 30.99 -2.65 -13.88
CA THR A 274 31.88 -3.78 -13.63
C THR A 274 31.46 -4.49 -12.35
N ILE A 275 31.67 -5.81 -12.29
CA ILE A 275 31.36 -6.61 -11.10
C ILE A 275 32.40 -6.30 -10.00
N PRO A 276 31.98 -5.90 -8.79
CA PRO A 276 32.87 -5.67 -7.65
C PRO A 276 33.52 -6.95 -7.14
N LYS A 277 34.69 -6.85 -6.52
CA LYS A 277 35.40 -8.01 -5.95
C LYS A 277 34.59 -8.71 -4.85
N ASP A 278 33.87 -7.94 -4.03
CA ASP A 278 33.10 -8.45 -2.89
C ASP A 278 31.61 -8.67 -3.24
N ALA A 279 31.26 -8.62 -4.53
CA ALA A 279 29.89 -8.88 -4.94
C ALA A 279 29.54 -10.35 -4.77
N VAL A 280 28.37 -10.61 -4.19
CA VAL A 280 27.80 -11.94 -4.04
C VAL A 280 26.75 -12.12 -5.14
N GLU A 281 26.85 -13.21 -5.88
CA GLU A 281 25.83 -13.59 -6.85
C GLU A 281 24.53 -13.98 -6.12
N ILE A 282 23.41 -13.44 -6.57
CA ILE A 282 22.08 -13.74 -6.05
C ILE A 282 21.28 -14.40 -7.18
N CYS A 283 20.92 -15.66 -6.97
CA CYS A 283 19.96 -16.42 -7.79
C CYS A 283 18.76 -16.90 -6.95
N SER A 284 17.72 -17.39 -7.61
CA SER A 284 16.51 -17.95 -6.99
C SER A 284 16.84 -18.95 -5.88
N GLU A 285 17.77 -19.85 -6.15
CA GLU A 285 18.19 -20.92 -5.26
C GLU A 285 18.92 -20.34 -4.04
N SER A 286 19.85 -19.42 -4.25
CA SER A 286 20.60 -18.78 -3.16
C SER A 286 19.70 -17.95 -2.23
N MET A 287 18.65 -17.32 -2.77
CA MET A 287 17.66 -16.58 -1.98
C MET A 287 16.76 -17.52 -1.20
N ALA A 288 16.22 -18.55 -1.85
CA ALA A 288 15.26 -19.48 -1.24
C ALA A 288 15.92 -20.41 -0.20
N CYS A 289 17.17 -20.82 -0.41
CA CYS A 289 17.87 -21.72 0.51
C CYS A 289 18.23 -21.07 1.86
N ALA A 290 18.40 -19.75 1.90
CA ALA A 290 18.68 -19.01 3.13
C ALA A 290 17.40 -18.71 3.93
N ALA A 291 16.24 -18.71 3.26
CA ALA A 291 14.94 -18.44 3.86
C ALA A 291 14.39 -19.67 4.60
N ASN A 292 13.63 -19.45 5.67
CA ASN A 292 13.00 -20.52 6.44
C ASN A 292 11.54 -20.20 6.75
N GLY A 293 10.72 -21.24 6.89
CA GLY A 293 9.30 -21.10 7.23
C GLY A 293 8.55 -20.24 6.20
N ARG A 294 7.75 -19.28 6.68
CA ARG A 294 6.91 -18.46 5.79
C ARG A 294 7.67 -17.61 4.77
N GLU A 295 8.91 -17.23 5.07
CA GLU A 295 9.74 -16.51 4.10
C GLU A 295 10.01 -17.41 2.88
N GLN A 296 10.37 -18.67 3.13
CA GLN A 296 10.59 -19.66 2.08
C GLN A 296 9.29 -19.97 1.31
N ASP A 297 8.19 -20.17 2.04
CA ASP A 297 6.88 -20.44 1.43
C ASP A 297 6.49 -19.31 0.47
N PHE A 298 6.60 -18.04 0.90
CA PHE A 298 6.21 -16.89 0.07
C PHE A 298 7.18 -16.66 -1.10
N MET A 299 8.47 -16.93 -0.95
CA MET A 299 9.41 -16.92 -2.08
C MET A 299 9.02 -17.95 -3.16
N ILE A 300 8.61 -19.16 -2.76
CA ILE A 300 8.17 -20.20 -3.69
C ILE A 300 6.80 -19.84 -4.31
N GLU A 301 5.85 -19.35 -3.50
CA GLU A 301 4.50 -18.96 -3.95
C GLU A 301 4.51 -17.76 -4.92
N SER A 302 5.49 -16.86 -4.79
CA SER A 302 5.65 -15.67 -5.64
C SER A 302 6.58 -15.89 -6.84
N MET A 303 7.07 -17.11 -7.05
CA MET A 303 7.93 -17.43 -8.18
C MET A 303 7.12 -17.44 -9.49
N GLU A 304 7.51 -16.59 -10.42
CA GLU A 304 6.91 -16.55 -11.76
C GLU A 304 7.23 -17.83 -12.54
N ARG A 305 6.18 -18.42 -13.14
CA ARG A 305 6.28 -19.71 -13.84
C ARG A 305 6.37 -19.56 -15.35
N TYR A 306 6.06 -18.38 -15.85
CA TYR A 306 6.03 -18.08 -17.28
C TYR A 306 6.59 -16.69 -17.53
N VAL A 307 7.13 -16.51 -18.73
CA VAL A 307 7.50 -15.19 -19.25
C VAL A 307 6.27 -14.62 -19.96
N SER A 308 5.93 -13.36 -19.67
CA SER A 308 4.83 -12.66 -20.34
C SER A 308 5.05 -12.64 -21.86
N GLY A 309 4.00 -12.94 -22.64
CA GLY A 309 4.07 -12.96 -24.10
C GLY A 309 3.91 -11.61 -24.80
N PHE A 310 3.85 -10.50 -24.06
CA PHE A 310 3.66 -9.15 -24.61
C PHE A 310 4.89 -8.28 -24.40
N ASP A 311 5.10 -7.34 -25.32
CA ASP A 311 6.17 -6.35 -25.22
C ASP A 311 5.92 -5.37 -24.07
N PRO A 312 6.98 -4.85 -23.43
CA PRO A 312 6.85 -3.84 -22.38
C PRO A 312 6.04 -2.62 -22.83
N CYS A 313 5.25 -2.03 -21.93
CA CYS A 313 4.45 -0.86 -22.28
C CYS A 313 5.34 0.33 -22.69
N LYS A 314 4.87 1.13 -23.64
CA LYS A 314 5.50 2.40 -24.00
C LYS A 314 4.83 3.51 -23.20
N LEU A 315 5.54 4.05 -22.21
CA LEU A 315 5.07 5.24 -21.51
C LEU A 315 4.95 6.43 -22.49
N PRO A 316 3.87 7.23 -22.40
CA PRO A 316 3.74 8.43 -23.22
C PRO A 316 4.89 9.41 -22.92
N PRO A 317 5.35 10.18 -23.91
CA PRO A 317 6.40 11.17 -23.71
C PRO A 317 5.99 12.19 -22.65
N ARG A 318 6.96 12.64 -21.84
CA ARG A 318 6.73 13.62 -20.77
C ARG A 318 6.14 14.90 -21.37
N HIS A 319 4.92 15.25 -21.00
CA HIS A 319 4.34 16.55 -21.34
C HIS A 319 5.02 17.65 -20.49
N PRO A 320 5.66 18.66 -21.12
CA PRO A 320 6.45 19.66 -20.39
C PRO A 320 5.63 20.66 -19.55
N GLU A 321 4.29 20.61 -19.55
CA GLU A 321 3.45 21.67 -18.93
C GLU A 321 2.56 21.23 -17.75
N LYS A 322 2.80 20.10 -17.08
CA LYS A 322 2.08 19.76 -15.84
C LYS A 322 3.02 19.53 -14.66
N GLU A 323 3.70 20.59 -14.25
CA GLU A 323 4.24 20.73 -12.88
C GLU A 323 3.28 21.49 -11.95
N SER A 324 2.04 21.76 -12.38
CA SER A 324 0.97 22.13 -11.44
C SER A 324 0.42 20.86 -10.81
N TRP A 325 0.55 20.76 -9.49
CA TRP A 325 -0.34 19.96 -8.65
C TRP A 325 -1.78 20.10 -9.13
N GLY A 326 -2.28 19.06 -9.78
CA GLY A 326 -3.55 19.10 -10.48
C GLY A 326 -3.82 17.74 -11.11
N LEU A 327 -4.62 16.95 -10.39
CA LEU A 327 -5.54 15.94 -10.90
C LEU A 327 -5.39 15.67 -12.41
N LEU A 328 -4.82 14.51 -12.74
CA LEU A 328 -5.12 13.90 -14.03
C LEU A 328 -6.60 13.49 -13.99
N VAL A 329 -7.41 14.20 -14.78
CA VAL A 329 -8.76 13.81 -15.21
C VAL A 329 -8.69 12.47 -15.93
#